data_AF-A0A811NGL2-F1
#
_entry.id   AF-A0A811NGL2-F1
#
_cell.length_a   1.000
_cell.length_b   1.000
_cell.length_c   1.000
_cell.angle_alpha   90.00
_cell.angle_beta   90.00
_cell.angle_gamma   90.00
#
_symmetry.space_group_name_H-M   'P 1'
#
loop_
_entity.id
_entity.type
_entity.pdbx_description
1 polymer ?
#
loop_
_entity_poly.entity_id
_entity_poly.type
_entity_poly.pdbx_seq_one_letter_code
_entity_poly.pdbx_strand_id
1 'polypeptide(L)'
;MVARGGRSPARRRHRLCRPVSAEPSAVVGEIELILFQPHLQRTKLCDMEDQELDLLYVKKRDQLKEVVASMIKPKIVQGRTLNGTEFVSFLGQILEALKKVYNERMGRAGLPVSVDKLQQFHDLAKDEARRLFNKQHFGKHHAAQSIFKLDEEIKKVYRNFGQANEYQSSKLCEARFSEFEDKMEHLQVLKLPSMAKFDAGFLLCNQSFEMDCVGPAKESYQRRMSKMLARSRALFIKEYNNKLFNWLVIFSLVMVVIGRFLIKFFLLEVAAWVLFAFLETYTRLFWSSESLYYKSTTPSGT
;
A
#
# COMPACT_ATOMS: atom_id res chain seq x y z
N MET A 1 17.56 0.05 -39.90
CA MET A 1 18.05 -1.33 -40.10
C MET A 1 19.26 -1.52 -39.18
N VAL A 2 19.09 -1.90 -37.91
CA VAL A 2 18.91 -3.25 -37.33
C VAL A 2 19.95 -4.28 -37.77
N ALA A 3 20.88 -4.62 -36.86
CA ALA A 3 21.21 -5.98 -36.42
C ALA A 3 22.15 -5.89 -35.19
N ARG A 4 21.63 -5.98 -33.95
CA ARG A 4 21.60 -7.18 -33.08
C ARG A 4 22.98 -7.82 -32.81
N GLY A 5 23.68 -7.32 -31.79
CA GLY A 5 24.73 -8.05 -31.08
C GLY A 5 24.16 -8.70 -29.81
N GLY A 6 24.10 -10.03 -29.77
CA GLY A 6 23.60 -10.81 -28.65
C GLY A 6 24.50 -10.72 -27.42
N ARG A 7 23.89 -10.52 -26.25
CA ARG A 7 24.53 -10.67 -24.93
C ARG A 7 24.77 -12.15 -24.65
N SER A 8 26.04 -12.53 -24.49
CA SER A 8 26.43 -13.78 -23.82
C SER A 8 26.44 -13.60 -22.29
N PRO A 9 26.13 -14.65 -21.52
CA PRO A 9 25.84 -14.55 -20.09
C PRO A 9 27.12 -14.38 -19.28
N ALA A 10 27.06 -13.49 -18.28
CA ALA A 10 28.12 -13.25 -17.32
C ALA A 10 28.51 -14.55 -16.59
N ARG A 11 29.65 -15.14 -16.96
CA ARG A 11 30.32 -16.19 -16.18
C ARG A 11 30.59 -15.65 -14.78
N ARG A 12 29.95 -16.26 -13.78
CA ARG A 12 30.26 -16.09 -12.35
C ARG A 12 31.74 -16.41 -12.15
N ARG A 13 32.57 -15.37 -11.96
CA ARG A 13 33.94 -15.57 -11.46
C ARG A 13 33.84 -16.10 -10.03
N HIS A 14 34.31 -17.33 -9.81
CA HIS A 14 34.52 -17.89 -8.49
C HIS A 14 35.41 -16.94 -7.67
N ARG A 15 34.90 -16.51 -6.53
CA ARG A 15 35.47 -15.47 -5.68
C ARG A 15 36.59 -16.01 -4.76
N LEU A 16 37.40 -16.96 -5.24
CA LEU A 16 38.60 -17.45 -4.54
C LEU A 16 39.85 -16.61 -4.87
N CYS A 17 39.79 -15.77 -5.90
CA CYS A 17 40.91 -14.91 -6.31
C CYS A 17 40.68 -13.46 -5.89
N ARG A 18 40.81 -13.14 -4.60
CA ARG A 18 41.18 -11.77 -4.18
C ARG A 18 42.71 -11.66 -4.11
N PRO A 19 43.29 -10.52 -4.51
CA PRO A 19 44.71 -10.26 -4.31
C PRO A 19 44.95 -10.12 -2.80
N VAL A 20 45.79 -10.99 -2.25
CA VAL A 20 46.45 -10.78 -0.96
C VAL A 20 47.89 -10.53 -1.34
N SER A 21 48.34 -9.27 -1.30
CA SER A 21 49.70 -8.86 -1.68
C SER A 21 50.73 -9.13 -0.57
N ALA A 22 50.57 -10.22 0.17
CA ALA A 22 51.50 -10.60 1.22
C ALA A 22 51.63 -12.12 1.27
N GLU A 23 52.87 -12.59 1.33
CA GLU A 23 53.19 -13.97 1.67
C GLU A 23 52.45 -14.32 2.97
N PRO A 24 51.58 -15.35 2.98
CA PRO A 24 50.98 -15.80 4.21
C PRO A 24 52.06 -16.55 5.01
N SER A 25 52.84 -15.82 5.81
CA SER A 25 53.63 -16.42 6.88
C SER A 25 52.69 -16.63 8.08
N ALA A 26 52.45 -17.88 8.42
CA ALA A 26 51.74 -18.26 9.63
C ALA A 26 52.70 -19.02 10.52
N VAL A 27 53.15 -18.39 11.60
CA VAL A 27 53.91 -19.06 12.66
C VAL A 27 52.90 -19.83 13.51
N VAL A 28 52.98 -21.15 13.45
CA VAL A 28 52.13 -22.06 14.22
C VAL A 28 53.04 -22.97 15.03
N GLY A 29 53.46 -22.50 16.21
CA GLY A 29 54.51 -23.15 17.02
C GLY A 29 55.93 -22.95 16.46
N GLU A 30 56.84 -23.90 16.71
CA GLU A 30 58.26 -23.91 16.24
C GLU A 30 58.42 -24.23 14.73
N ILE A 31 57.33 -24.33 13.96
CA ILE A 31 57.37 -24.75 12.55
C ILE A 31 57.07 -23.56 11.64
N GLU A 32 58.09 -23.09 10.91
CA GLU A 32 57.95 -22.04 9.89
C GLU A 32 57.47 -22.65 8.55
N LEU A 33 56.15 -22.66 8.34
CA LEU A 33 55.50 -23.16 7.12
C LEU A 33 55.37 -22.06 6.06
N ILE A 34 56.47 -21.78 5.34
CA ILE A 34 56.45 -20.90 4.17
C ILE A 34 56.07 -21.71 2.92
N LEU A 35 54.87 -21.45 2.39
CA LEU A 35 54.46 -21.90 1.05
C LEU A 35 54.87 -20.86 0.00
N PHE A 36 55.85 -21.21 -0.81
CA PHE A 36 56.22 -20.40 -1.98
C PHE A 36 55.15 -20.50 -3.07
N GLN A 37 55.01 -19.45 -3.88
CA GLN A 37 54.09 -19.46 -5.00
C GLN A 37 54.52 -20.54 -6.02
N PRO A 38 53.70 -21.57 -6.29
CA PRO A 38 54.12 -22.73 -7.09
C PRO A 38 54.15 -22.46 -8.59
N HIS A 39 53.47 -21.39 -9.06
CA HIS A 39 53.42 -21.03 -10.47
C HIS A 39 53.10 -19.55 -10.65
N LEU A 40 53.74 -18.89 -11.63
CA LEU A 40 53.60 -17.44 -11.87
C LEU A 40 52.18 -17.05 -12.35
N GLN A 41 51.54 -17.92 -13.14
CA GLN A 41 50.16 -17.72 -13.61
C GLN A 41 49.14 -18.38 -12.68
N ARG A 42 48.53 -17.57 -11.79
CA ARG A 42 47.55 -18.00 -10.77
C ARG A 42 46.29 -18.69 -11.34
N THR A 43 45.93 -18.40 -12.59
CA THR A 43 44.75 -18.98 -13.25
C THR A 43 44.98 -20.39 -13.78
N LYS A 44 46.22 -20.74 -14.15
CA LYS A 44 46.56 -22.10 -14.58
C LYS A 44 46.73 -23.05 -13.40
N LEU A 45 47.10 -22.53 -12.24
CA LEU A 45 47.37 -23.34 -11.05
C LEU A 45 46.21 -24.24 -10.60
N CYS A 46 44.96 -23.84 -10.87
CA CYS A 46 43.78 -24.64 -10.53
C CYS A 46 43.53 -25.81 -11.49
N ASP A 47 44.17 -25.80 -12.66
CA ASP A 47 44.00 -26.78 -13.74
C ASP A 47 45.23 -27.71 -13.86
N MET A 48 46.26 -27.50 -13.04
CA MET A 48 47.50 -28.28 -13.02
C MET A 48 47.39 -29.47 -12.07
N GLU A 49 47.93 -30.61 -12.47
CA GLU A 49 48.04 -31.77 -11.59
C GLU A 49 49.22 -31.63 -10.61
N ASP A 50 49.17 -32.37 -9.49
CA ASP A 50 50.23 -32.33 -8.47
C ASP A 50 51.62 -32.72 -9.01
N GLN A 51 51.66 -33.47 -10.12
CA GLN A 51 52.89 -33.88 -10.82
C GLN A 51 53.55 -32.72 -11.59
N GLU A 52 52.78 -31.69 -11.92
CA GLU A 52 53.24 -30.49 -12.63
C GLU A 52 53.74 -29.40 -11.67
N LEU A 53 53.63 -29.64 -10.36
CA LEU A 53 54.04 -28.73 -9.30
C LEU A 53 55.42 -29.13 -8.75
N ASP A 54 56.13 -28.16 -8.17
CA ASP A 54 57.36 -28.43 -7.45
C ASP A 54 57.09 -29.42 -6.30
N LEU A 55 57.83 -30.53 -6.29
CA LEU A 55 57.80 -31.56 -5.25
C LEU A 55 57.94 -30.99 -3.83
N LEU A 56 58.76 -29.95 -3.66
CA LEU A 56 58.98 -29.30 -2.38
C LEU A 56 57.75 -28.48 -1.93
N TYR A 57 57.04 -27.86 -2.88
CA TYR A 57 55.77 -27.18 -2.61
C TYR A 57 54.68 -28.17 -2.21
N VAL A 58 54.54 -29.28 -2.94
CA VAL A 58 53.55 -30.34 -2.63
C VAL A 58 53.80 -30.89 -1.23
N LYS A 59 55.06 -31.19 -0.89
CA LYS A 59 55.45 -31.67 0.45
C LYS A 59 55.10 -30.67 1.56
N LYS A 60 55.42 -29.38 1.38
CA LYS A 60 55.08 -28.34 2.38
C LYS A 60 53.57 -28.10 2.50
N ARG A 61 52.83 -28.17 1.39
CA ARG A 61 51.36 -28.08 1.36
C ARG A 61 50.74 -29.24 2.15
N ASP A 62 51.25 -30.46 1.98
CA ASP A 62 50.71 -31.63 2.66
C ASP A 62 51.07 -31.63 4.15
N GLN A 63 52.27 -31.18 4.52
CA GLN A 63 52.61 -30.86 5.92
C GLN A 63 51.67 -29.81 6.52
N LEU A 64 51.35 -28.75 5.78
CA LEU A 64 50.37 -27.75 6.23
C LEU A 64 48.99 -28.37 6.44
N LYS A 65 48.54 -29.27 5.56
CA LYS A 65 47.26 -29.96 5.72
C LYS A 65 47.24 -30.81 6.99
N GLU A 66 48.32 -31.52 7.30
CA GLU A 66 48.44 -32.31 8.53
C GLU A 66 48.44 -31.42 9.79
N VAL A 67 49.22 -30.34 9.78
CA VAL A 67 49.23 -29.37 10.89
C VAL A 67 47.84 -28.77 11.08
N VAL A 68 47.20 -28.30 10.00
CA VAL A 68 45.83 -27.80 10.07
C VAL A 68 44.91 -28.89 10.62
N ALA A 69 44.93 -30.11 10.07
CA ALA A 69 44.11 -31.25 10.51
C ALA A 69 44.26 -31.57 12.00
N SER A 70 45.48 -31.49 12.54
CA SER A 70 45.75 -31.69 13.96
C SER A 70 45.25 -30.56 14.86
N MET A 71 45.04 -29.36 14.31
CA MET A 71 44.63 -28.17 15.06
C MET A 71 43.16 -27.78 14.87
N ILE A 72 42.46 -28.37 13.90
CA ILE A 72 41.06 -28.04 13.63
C ILE A 72 40.22 -28.44 14.84
N LYS A 73 39.64 -27.45 15.51
CA LYS A 73 38.61 -27.67 16.51
C LYS A 73 37.24 -27.47 15.86
N PRO A 74 36.26 -28.36 16.09
CA PRO A 74 34.93 -28.19 15.55
C PRO A 74 34.32 -26.88 16.07
N LYS A 75 33.57 -26.19 15.21
CA LYS A 75 32.92 -24.95 15.60
C LYS A 75 31.72 -25.26 16.48
N ILE A 76 31.82 -24.88 17.74
CA ILE A 76 30.78 -25.09 18.74
C ILE A 76 29.87 -23.86 18.77
N VAL A 77 28.58 -24.06 18.53
CA VAL A 77 27.54 -23.03 18.69
C VAL A 77 26.51 -23.57 19.66
N GLN A 78 26.25 -22.82 20.74
CA GLN A 78 25.33 -23.22 21.82
C GLN A 78 25.64 -24.61 22.41
N GLY A 79 26.92 -24.94 22.56
CA GLY A 79 27.37 -26.22 23.14
C GLY A 79 27.32 -27.42 22.20
N ARG A 80 26.96 -27.26 20.92
CA ARG A 80 26.95 -28.35 19.93
C ARG A 80 27.98 -28.12 18.82
N THR A 81 28.67 -29.18 18.40
CA THR A 81 29.53 -29.17 17.21
C THR A 81 28.65 -29.14 15.98
N LEU A 82 28.76 -28.10 15.14
CA LEU A 82 27.95 -28.00 13.93
C LEU A 82 28.61 -28.74 12.77
N ASN A 83 27.91 -29.73 12.21
CA ASN A 83 28.20 -30.27 10.89
C ASN A 83 27.60 -29.36 9.77
N GLY A 84 27.88 -29.68 8.51
CA GLY A 84 27.39 -28.89 7.37
C GLY A 84 25.85 -28.85 7.23
N THR A 85 25.14 -29.93 7.54
CA THR A 85 23.67 -29.99 7.46
C THR A 85 22.99 -29.30 8.64
N GLU A 86 23.55 -29.43 9.84
CA GLU A 86 23.13 -28.75 11.06
C GLU A 86 23.32 -27.24 10.97
N PHE A 87 24.38 -26.79 10.30
CA PHE A 87 24.58 -25.37 10.03
C PHE A 87 23.47 -24.78 9.16
N VAL A 88 23.06 -25.50 8.11
CA VAL A 88 21.97 -25.07 7.21
C VAL A 88 20.62 -25.06 7.93
N SER A 89 20.33 -26.08 8.75
CA SER A 89 19.07 -26.12 9.53
C SER A 89 19.01 -25.00 10.56
N PHE A 90 20.12 -24.71 11.24
CA PHE A 90 20.24 -23.60 12.19
C PHE A 90 20.02 -22.23 11.51
N LEU A 91 20.60 -22.00 10.32
CA LEU A 91 20.32 -20.78 9.54
C LEU A 91 18.83 -20.66 9.16
N GLY A 92 18.18 -21.78 8.84
CA GLY A 92 16.74 -21.82 8.60
C GLY A 92 15.93 -21.38 9.82
N GLN A 93 16.27 -21.90 11.00
CA GLN A 93 15.61 -21.55 12.27
C GLN A 93 15.76 -20.06 12.61
N ILE A 94 16.93 -19.46 12.38
CA ILE A 94 17.13 -18.02 12.55
C ILE A 94 16.19 -17.23 11.63
N LEU A 95 16.11 -17.60 10.35
CA LEU A 95 15.26 -16.90 9.38
C LEU A 95 13.77 -17.00 9.76
N GLU A 96 13.32 -18.16 10.23
CA GLU A 96 11.94 -18.32 10.71
C GLU A 96 11.65 -17.49 11.96
N ALA A 97 12.56 -17.48 12.93
CA ALA A 97 12.43 -16.67 14.14
C ALA A 97 12.34 -15.16 13.80
N LEU A 98 13.16 -14.69 12.86
CA LEU A 98 13.12 -13.30 12.39
C LEU A 98 11.83 -12.96 11.67
N LYS A 99 11.34 -13.86 10.81
CA LYS A 99 10.03 -13.72 10.15
C LYS A 99 8.91 -13.62 11.17
N LYS A 100 8.97 -14.40 12.25
CA LYS A 100 8.00 -14.35 13.36
C LYS A 100 8.03 -13.00 14.07
N VAL A 101 9.20 -12.50 14.43
CA VAL A 101 9.36 -11.17 15.06
C VAL A 101 8.80 -10.06 14.16
N TYR A 102 9.10 -10.11 12.86
CA TYR A 102 8.55 -9.16 11.89
C TYR A 102 7.01 -9.20 11.85
N ASN A 103 6.42 -10.40 11.77
CA ASN A 103 4.96 -10.58 11.79
C ASN A 103 4.31 -10.04 13.06
N GLU A 104 4.87 -10.36 14.23
CA GLU A 104 4.37 -9.87 15.51
C GLU A 104 4.40 -8.34 15.58
N ARG A 105 5.49 -7.72 15.11
CA ARG A 105 5.62 -6.26 15.13
C ARG A 105 4.69 -5.58 14.13
N MET A 106 4.51 -6.14 12.94
CA MET A 106 3.51 -5.66 11.98
C MET A 106 2.07 -5.83 12.49
N GLY A 107 1.80 -6.91 13.23
CA GLY A 107 0.49 -7.15 13.85
C GLY A 107 0.07 -6.08 14.86
N ARG A 108 1.04 -5.42 15.52
CA ARG A 108 0.78 -4.32 16.47
C ARG A 108 0.30 -3.03 15.81
N ALA A 109 0.41 -2.91 14.49
CA ALA A 109 -0.03 -1.70 13.78
C ALA A 109 -1.56 -1.48 13.91
N GLY A 110 -2.34 -2.56 14.07
CA GLY A 110 -3.79 -2.49 14.21
C GLY A 110 -4.47 -1.94 12.96
N LEU A 111 -4.70 -2.79 11.95
CA LEU A 111 -5.30 -2.38 10.68
C LEU A 111 -6.80 -1.99 10.87
N PRO A 112 -7.32 -1.01 10.10
CA PRO A 112 -6.67 -0.25 9.03
C PRO A 112 -5.88 0.97 9.52
N VAL A 113 -4.81 1.31 8.79
CA VAL A 113 -3.96 2.49 9.04
C VAL A 113 -3.61 3.22 7.75
N SER A 114 -3.13 4.47 7.85
CA SER A 114 -2.61 5.20 6.69
C SER A 114 -1.39 4.52 6.09
N VAL A 115 -1.16 4.76 4.79
CA VAL A 115 -0.01 4.18 4.05
C VAL A 115 1.31 4.57 4.70
N ASP A 116 1.46 5.83 5.10
CA ASP A 116 2.67 6.32 5.76
C ASP A 116 2.93 5.64 7.10
N LYS A 117 1.87 5.45 7.90
CA LYS A 117 1.97 4.76 9.19
C LYS A 117 2.34 3.30 8.98
N LEU A 118 1.72 2.61 8.01
CA LEU A 118 2.05 1.23 7.67
C LEU A 118 3.51 1.09 7.23
N GLN A 119 4.00 2.04 6.42
CA GLN A 119 5.38 2.10 5.97
C GLN A 119 6.36 2.31 7.13
N GLN A 120 6.04 3.20 8.08
CA GLN A 120 6.83 3.39 9.30
C GLN A 120 6.93 2.10 10.13
N PHE A 121 5.82 1.38 10.31
CA PHE A 121 5.84 0.07 10.98
C PHE A 121 6.70 -0.95 10.24
N HIS A 122 6.62 -0.98 8.91
CA HIS A 122 7.45 -1.84 8.07
C HIS A 122 8.95 -1.55 8.26
N ASP A 123 9.34 -0.29 8.16
CA ASP A 123 10.75 0.11 8.26
C ASP A 123 11.30 -0.20 9.66
N LEU A 124 10.55 0.12 10.72
CA LEU A 124 10.92 -0.22 12.09
C LEU A 124 11.04 -1.74 12.33
N ALA A 125 10.09 -2.53 11.83
CA ALA A 125 10.09 -3.99 11.98
C ALA A 125 11.23 -4.64 11.19
N LYS A 126 11.51 -4.13 9.98
CA LYS A 126 12.61 -4.59 9.13
C LYS A 126 13.96 -4.26 9.74
N ASP A 127 14.12 -3.07 10.28
CA ASP A 127 15.36 -2.66 10.95
C ASP A 127 15.63 -3.48 12.21
N GLU A 128 14.60 -3.79 13.00
CA GLU A 128 14.73 -4.70 14.14
C GLU A 128 15.14 -6.11 13.70
N ALA A 129 14.48 -6.67 12.68
CA ALA A 129 14.83 -7.98 12.13
C ALA A 129 16.28 -8.02 11.63
N ARG A 130 16.74 -6.95 10.95
CA ARG A 130 18.14 -6.82 10.51
C ARG A 130 19.12 -6.73 11.67
N ARG A 131 18.79 -5.98 12.73
CA ARG A 131 19.62 -5.88 13.94
C ARG A 131 19.75 -7.23 14.64
N LEU A 132 18.67 -8.00 14.75
CA LEU A 132 18.69 -9.35 15.32
C LEU A 132 19.50 -10.32 14.46
N PHE A 133 19.32 -10.27 13.13
CA PHE A 133 20.11 -11.06 12.19
C PHE A 133 21.61 -10.76 12.33
N ASN A 134 22.00 -9.48 12.39
CA ASN A 134 23.40 -9.05 12.54
C ASN A 134 24.06 -9.55 13.82
N LYS A 135 23.29 -9.77 14.89
CA LYS A 135 23.79 -10.36 16.14
C LYS A 135 23.98 -11.88 16.07
N GLN A 136 23.19 -12.57 15.26
CA GLN A 136 23.09 -14.04 15.26
C GLN A 136 23.73 -14.71 14.04
N HIS A 137 24.05 -13.97 12.97
CA HIS A 137 24.53 -14.56 11.73
C HIS A 137 25.99 -15.03 11.80
N PHE A 138 26.30 -16.08 11.04
CA PHE A 138 27.66 -16.63 10.93
C PHE A 138 28.17 -16.52 9.49
N GLY A 139 29.41 -16.02 9.34
CA GLY A 139 30.14 -16.00 8.06
C GLY A 139 29.69 -14.92 7.06
N LYS A 140 30.64 -14.24 6.41
CA LYS A 140 30.35 -13.08 5.53
C LYS A 140 29.57 -13.44 4.26
N HIS A 141 29.84 -14.61 3.66
CA HIS A 141 29.22 -15.00 2.38
C HIS A 141 27.80 -15.53 2.52
N HIS A 142 27.56 -16.43 3.49
CA HIS A 142 26.22 -16.93 3.76
C HIS A 142 25.32 -15.87 4.39
N ALA A 143 25.87 -14.92 5.18
CA ALA A 143 25.10 -13.79 5.69
C ALA A 143 24.46 -12.96 4.57
N ALA A 144 25.19 -12.65 3.49
CA ALA A 144 24.64 -11.86 2.38
C ALA A 144 23.47 -12.57 1.66
N GLN A 145 23.59 -13.88 1.42
CA GLN A 145 22.53 -14.66 0.77
C GLN A 145 21.30 -14.81 1.67
N SER A 146 21.51 -15.05 2.98
CA SER A 146 20.43 -15.16 3.96
C SER A 146 19.69 -13.84 4.16
N ILE A 147 20.38 -12.70 4.16
CA ILE A 147 19.74 -11.36 4.21
C ILE A 147 18.85 -11.15 2.99
N PHE A 148 19.34 -11.46 1.79
CA PHE A 148 18.55 -11.32 0.57
C PHE A 148 17.29 -12.19 0.61
N LYS A 149 17.42 -13.43 1.09
CA LYS A 149 16.28 -14.35 1.27
C LYS A 149 15.28 -13.80 2.31
N LEU A 150 15.77 -13.23 3.41
CA LEU A 150 14.94 -12.61 4.44
C LEU A 150 14.17 -11.40 3.88
N ASP A 151 14.83 -10.53 3.12
CA ASP A 151 14.20 -9.36 2.51
C ASP A 151 13.09 -9.74 1.54
N GLU A 152 13.29 -10.77 0.72
CA GLU A 152 12.26 -11.26 -0.20
C GLU A 152 11.06 -11.84 0.56
N GLU A 153 11.29 -12.60 1.63
CA GLU A 153 10.20 -13.11 2.48
C GLU A 153 9.45 -11.98 3.20
N ILE A 154 10.16 -11.00 3.77
CA ILE A 154 9.58 -9.81 4.39
C ILE A 154 8.73 -9.03 3.38
N LYS A 155 9.20 -8.88 2.15
CA LYS A 155 8.48 -8.19 1.08
C LYS A 155 7.17 -8.89 0.71
N LYS A 156 7.16 -10.24 0.66
CA LYS A 156 5.92 -11.01 0.46
C LYS A 156 4.93 -10.77 1.59
N VAL A 157 5.40 -10.85 2.83
CA VAL A 157 4.56 -10.60 4.01
C VAL A 157 4.03 -9.17 4.00
N TYR A 158 4.86 -8.17 3.70
CA TYR A 158 4.45 -6.77 3.62
C TYR A 158 3.35 -6.54 2.58
N ARG A 159 3.46 -7.17 1.40
CA ARG A 159 2.40 -7.11 0.38
C ARG A 159 1.07 -7.66 0.91
N ASN A 160 1.10 -8.78 1.65
CA ASN A 160 -0.10 -9.34 2.26
C ASN A 160 -0.71 -8.38 3.29
N PHE A 161 0.11 -7.72 4.12
CA PHE A 161 -0.36 -6.68 5.05
C PHE A 161 -0.94 -5.46 4.31
N GLY A 162 -0.33 -5.04 3.20
CA GLY A 162 -0.85 -3.96 2.36
C GLY A 162 -2.22 -4.29 1.79
N GLN A 163 -2.40 -5.49 1.23
CA GLN A 163 -3.69 -5.97 0.73
C GLN A 163 -4.73 -6.09 1.85
N ALA A 164 -4.35 -6.62 3.01
CA ALA A 164 -5.24 -6.69 4.17
C ALA A 164 -5.64 -5.29 4.67
N ASN A 165 -4.71 -4.33 4.66
CA ASN A 165 -4.97 -2.95 5.05
C ASN A 165 -5.95 -2.27 4.09
N GLU A 166 -5.75 -2.46 2.78
CA GLU A 166 -6.65 -1.95 1.75
C GLU A 166 -8.05 -2.55 1.84
N TYR A 167 -8.14 -3.86 2.08
CA TYR A 167 -9.41 -4.55 2.28
C TYR A 167 -10.15 -4.04 3.52
N GLN A 168 -9.48 -3.96 4.67
CA GLN A 168 -10.11 -3.49 5.91
C GLN A 168 -10.50 -2.00 5.83
N SER A 169 -9.66 -1.17 5.20
CA SER A 169 -9.97 0.24 4.94
C SER A 169 -11.18 0.39 4.04
N SER A 170 -11.22 -0.34 2.92
CA SER A 170 -12.38 -0.35 2.00
C SER A 170 -13.65 -0.81 2.71
N LYS A 171 -13.58 -1.90 3.49
CA LYS A 171 -14.74 -2.43 4.23
C LYS A 171 -15.28 -1.42 5.25
N LEU A 172 -14.40 -0.76 6.00
CA LEU A 172 -14.77 0.27 6.98
C LEU A 172 -15.42 1.48 6.30
N CYS A 173 -14.80 1.99 5.24
CA CYS A 173 -15.30 3.17 4.53
C CYS A 173 -16.58 2.88 3.73
N GLU A 174 -16.72 1.69 3.13
CA GLU A 174 -17.96 1.23 2.47
C GLU A 174 -19.11 1.20 3.49
N ALA A 175 -18.91 0.62 4.68
CA ALA A 175 -19.96 0.55 5.70
C ALA A 175 -20.44 1.94 6.13
N ARG A 176 -19.52 2.89 6.34
CA ARG A 176 -19.85 4.29 6.65
C ARG A 176 -20.51 5.01 5.48
N PHE A 177 -20.06 4.72 4.27
CA PHE A 177 -20.65 5.27 3.05
C PHE A 177 -22.09 4.81 2.88
N SER A 178 -22.38 3.51 3.01
CA SER A 178 -23.75 2.99 2.94
C SER A 178 -24.66 3.59 4.02
N GLU A 179 -24.18 3.72 5.27
CA GLU A 179 -24.95 4.38 6.33
C GLU A 179 -25.30 5.84 5.98
N PHE A 180 -24.38 6.53 5.29
CA PHE A 180 -24.63 7.86 4.78
C PHE A 180 -25.65 7.88 3.63
N GLU A 181 -25.53 6.95 2.68
CA GLU A 181 -26.49 6.84 1.57
C GLU A 181 -27.92 6.65 2.11
N ASP A 182 -28.11 5.74 3.06
CA ASP A 182 -29.41 5.47 3.69
C ASP A 182 -29.98 6.72 4.39
N LYS A 183 -29.15 7.45 5.15
CA LYS A 183 -29.56 8.70 5.81
C LYS A 183 -29.96 9.76 4.79
N MET A 184 -29.23 9.87 3.68
CA MET A 184 -29.52 10.85 2.63
C MET A 184 -30.76 10.51 1.81
N GLU A 185 -31.01 9.23 1.55
CA GLU A 185 -32.24 8.77 0.92
C GLU A 185 -33.46 9.07 1.82
N HIS A 186 -33.34 8.78 3.13
CA HIS A 186 -34.42 9.08 4.08
C HIS A 186 -34.79 10.57 4.09
N LEU A 187 -33.79 11.47 4.06
CA LEU A 187 -34.02 12.92 4.03
C LEU A 187 -34.69 13.40 2.74
N GLN A 188 -34.52 12.69 1.61
CA GLN A 188 -35.15 13.03 0.33
C GLN A 188 -36.64 12.68 0.29
N VAL A 189 -37.07 11.66 1.03
CA VAL A 189 -38.47 11.16 1.03
C VAL A 189 -39.36 11.91 2.03
N LEU A 190 -38.78 12.75 2.91
CA LEU A 190 -39.55 13.50 3.89
C LEU A 190 -40.62 14.40 3.25
N LYS A 191 -41.83 14.38 3.84
CA LYS A 191 -43.04 15.08 3.37
C LYS A 191 -42.86 16.59 3.21
N LEU A 192 -41.95 17.18 4.01
CA LEU A 192 -41.55 18.58 3.96
C LEU A 192 -40.03 18.64 3.70
N PRO A 193 -39.62 18.81 2.43
CA PRO A 193 -38.22 18.95 2.09
C PRO A 193 -37.72 20.32 2.57
N SER A 194 -36.79 20.35 3.52
CA SER A 194 -36.11 21.58 3.96
C SER A 194 -34.62 21.52 3.66
N MET A 195 -34.11 22.48 2.88
CA MET A 195 -32.69 22.59 2.55
C MET A 195 -31.79 22.63 3.79
N ALA A 196 -32.20 23.38 4.82
CA ALA A 196 -31.43 23.48 6.05
C ALA A 196 -31.19 22.13 6.75
N LYS A 197 -32.20 21.23 6.76
CA LYS A 197 -32.02 19.88 7.33
C LYS A 197 -31.14 19.00 6.46
N PHE A 198 -31.22 19.13 5.13
CA PHE A 198 -30.35 18.41 4.21
C PHE A 198 -28.88 18.82 4.40
N ASP A 199 -28.61 20.14 4.44
CA ASP A 199 -27.27 20.68 4.64
C ASP A 199 -26.70 20.36 6.03
N ALA A 200 -27.55 20.38 7.08
CA ALA A 200 -27.15 20.00 8.43
C ALA A 200 -26.81 18.50 8.53
N GLY A 201 -27.64 17.64 7.92
CA GLY A 201 -27.37 16.20 7.85
C GLY A 201 -26.06 15.90 7.09
N PHE A 202 -25.79 16.66 6.03
CA PHE A 202 -24.54 16.57 5.29
C PHE A 202 -23.32 16.90 6.16
N LEU A 203 -23.31 18.04 6.82
CA LEU A 203 -22.17 18.47 7.64
C LEU A 203 -21.83 17.44 8.72
N LEU A 204 -22.86 16.93 9.40
CA LEU A 204 -22.71 15.92 10.44
C LEU A 204 -22.10 14.62 9.91
N CYS A 205 -22.57 14.17 8.76
CA CYS A 205 -22.05 12.95 8.15
C CYS A 205 -20.65 13.13 7.54
N ASN A 206 -20.35 14.28 6.94
CA ASN A 206 -19.01 14.56 6.43
C ASN A 206 -17.97 14.53 7.56
N GLN A 207 -18.32 15.10 8.72
CA GLN A 207 -17.46 15.07 9.90
C GLN A 207 -17.27 13.64 10.45
N SER A 208 -18.34 12.85 10.55
CA SER A 208 -18.24 11.44 10.96
C SER A 208 -17.40 10.63 9.98
N PHE A 209 -17.57 10.82 8.67
CA PHE A 209 -16.81 10.12 7.66
C PHE A 209 -15.31 10.43 7.75
N GLU A 210 -14.94 11.70 7.94
CA GLU A 210 -13.53 12.12 8.10
C GLU A 210 -12.83 11.45 9.28
N MET A 211 -13.56 11.27 10.39
CA MET A 211 -13.05 10.70 11.64
C MET A 211 -13.02 9.17 11.61
N ASP A 212 -14.03 8.54 11.02
CA ASP A 212 -14.23 7.09 11.08
C ASP A 212 -13.56 6.34 9.93
N CYS A 213 -13.48 6.93 8.72
CA CYS A 213 -12.85 6.29 7.57
C CYS A 213 -11.34 6.56 7.57
N VAL A 214 -10.55 5.50 7.74
CA VAL A 214 -9.08 5.54 7.81
C VAL A 214 -8.46 4.57 6.81
N GLY A 215 -7.33 4.98 6.23
CA GLY A 215 -6.50 4.13 5.39
C GLY A 215 -6.51 4.53 3.90
N PRO A 216 -5.96 3.67 3.02
CA PRO A 216 -5.77 4.00 1.60
C PRO A 216 -7.08 4.24 0.84
N ALA A 217 -8.20 3.66 1.29
CA ALA A 217 -9.47 3.80 0.61
C ALA A 217 -10.12 5.19 0.79
N LYS A 218 -9.68 5.96 1.78
CA LYS A 218 -10.31 7.23 2.20
C LYS A 218 -10.51 8.20 1.02
N GLU A 219 -9.46 8.47 0.25
CA GLU A 219 -9.51 9.43 -0.85
C GLU A 219 -10.52 9.01 -1.95
N SER A 220 -10.56 7.71 -2.26
CA SER A 220 -11.49 7.16 -3.25
C SER A 220 -12.94 7.35 -2.82
N TYR A 221 -13.26 7.02 -1.56
CA TYR A 221 -14.61 7.19 -1.03
C TYR A 221 -14.98 8.65 -0.81
N GLN A 222 -14.06 9.54 -0.41
CA GLN A 222 -14.31 10.98 -0.36
C GLN A 222 -14.75 11.53 -1.72
N ARG A 223 -14.10 11.10 -2.81
CA ARG A 223 -14.48 11.49 -4.17
C ARG A 223 -15.83 10.89 -4.61
N ARG A 224 -16.12 9.64 -4.23
CA ARG A 224 -17.43 9.01 -4.48
C ARG A 224 -18.53 9.73 -3.72
N MET A 225 -18.25 10.14 -2.48
CA MET A 225 -19.14 10.89 -1.60
C MET A 225 -19.53 12.25 -2.16
N SER A 226 -18.55 13.06 -2.56
CA SER A 226 -18.82 14.39 -3.12
C SER A 226 -19.65 14.32 -4.41
N LYS A 227 -19.42 13.30 -5.24
CA LYS A 227 -20.23 13.05 -6.44
C LYS A 227 -21.66 12.62 -6.12
N MET A 228 -21.85 11.69 -5.19
CA MET A 228 -23.17 11.27 -4.74
C MET A 228 -23.95 12.46 -4.17
N LEU A 229 -23.28 13.28 -3.37
CA LEU A 229 -23.87 14.48 -2.78
C LEU A 229 -24.30 15.51 -3.82
N ALA A 230 -23.47 15.80 -4.81
CA ALA A 230 -23.84 16.71 -5.88
C ALA A 230 -25.10 16.22 -6.60
N ARG A 231 -25.20 14.90 -6.82
CA ARG A 231 -26.36 14.26 -7.43
C ARG A 231 -27.61 14.35 -6.55
N SER A 232 -27.52 13.98 -5.27
CA SER A 232 -28.66 14.01 -4.35
C SER A 232 -29.19 15.43 -4.11
N ARG A 233 -28.30 16.42 -4.01
CA ARG A 233 -28.69 17.84 -3.93
C ARG A 233 -29.44 18.30 -5.17
N ALA A 234 -28.95 17.96 -6.36
CA ALA A 234 -29.61 18.32 -7.61
C ALA A 234 -31.00 17.68 -7.74
N LEU A 235 -31.14 16.40 -7.35
CA LEU A 235 -32.43 15.70 -7.31
C LEU A 235 -33.39 16.35 -6.31
N PHE A 236 -32.91 16.70 -5.12
CA PHE A 236 -33.71 17.35 -4.09
C PHE A 236 -34.23 18.72 -4.54
N ILE A 237 -33.39 19.56 -5.17
CA ILE A 237 -33.80 20.86 -5.73
C ILE A 237 -34.90 20.68 -6.78
N LYS A 238 -34.74 19.68 -7.65
CA LYS A 238 -35.73 19.35 -8.69
C LYS A 238 -37.08 19.02 -8.08
N GLU A 239 -37.09 18.08 -7.14
CA GLU A 239 -38.31 17.57 -6.50
C GLU A 239 -38.99 18.64 -5.64
N TYR A 240 -38.19 19.42 -4.90
CA TYR A 240 -38.66 20.54 -4.09
C TYR A 240 -39.37 21.59 -4.95
N ASN A 241 -38.73 22.05 -6.02
CA ASN A 241 -39.30 23.06 -6.92
C ASN A 241 -40.56 22.52 -7.59
N ASN A 242 -40.55 21.28 -8.08
CA ASN A 242 -41.73 20.66 -8.69
C ASN A 242 -42.93 20.63 -7.73
N LYS A 243 -42.72 20.22 -6.47
CA LYS A 243 -43.77 20.23 -5.43
C LYS A 243 -44.25 21.66 -5.12
N LEU A 244 -43.34 22.61 -4.97
CA LEU A 244 -43.66 24.01 -4.69
C LEU A 244 -44.52 24.61 -5.80
N PHE A 245 -44.13 24.41 -7.07
CA PHE A 245 -44.88 24.91 -8.22
C PHE A 245 -46.25 24.25 -8.33
N ASN A 246 -46.34 22.93 -8.16
CA ASN A 246 -47.63 22.23 -8.20
C ASN A 246 -48.59 22.76 -7.11
N TRP A 247 -48.09 22.96 -5.89
CA TRP A 247 -48.88 23.58 -4.82
C TRP A 247 -49.32 25.00 -5.14
N LEU A 248 -48.43 25.79 -5.76
CA LEU A 248 -48.70 27.19 -6.08
C LEU A 248 -49.72 27.33 -7.24
N VAL A 249 -49.72 26.41 -8.20
CA VAL A 249 -50.74 26.31 -9.26
C VAL A 249 -52.10 25.85 -8.71
N ILE A 250 -52.12 24.86 -7.81
CA ILE A 250 -53.36 24.44 -7.14
C ILE A 250 -53.93 25.61 -6.31
N PHE A 251 -53.06 26.31 -5.58
CA PHE A 251 -53.44 27.45 -4.77
C PHE A 251 -54.04 28.60 -5.61
N SER A 252 -53.45 28.91 -6.78
CA SER A 252 -54.00 29.96 -7.65
C SER A 252 -55.38 29.60 -8.21
N LEU A 253 -55.63 28.34 -8.58
CA LEU A 253 -56.97 27.87 -8.97
C LEU A 253 -57.99 27.99 -7.82
N VAL A 254 -57.60 27.59 -6.61
CA VAL A 254 -58.47 27.72 -5.42
C VAL A 254 -58.80 29.19 -5.15
N MET A 255 -57.84 30.10 -5.29
CA MET A 255 -58.06 31.53 -5.12
C MET A 255 -59.01 32.13 -6.18
N VAL A 256 -58.98 31.66 -7.42
CA VAL A 256 -59.96 32.04 -8.45
C VAL A 256 -61.39 31.66 -8.01
N VAL A 257 -61.57 30.44 -7.52
CA VAL A 257 -62.88 29.95 -7.03
C VAL A 257 -63.34 30.78 -5.83
N ILE A 258 -62.47 31.00 -4.84
CA ILE A 258 -62.80 31.80 -3.65
C ILE A 258 -63.15 33.25 -4.02
N GLY A 259 -62.37 33.90 -4.88
CA GLY A 259 -62.61 35.27 -5.33
C GLY A 259 -63.99 35.43 -5.98
N ARG A 260 -64.37 34.46 -6.81
CA ARG A 260 -65.65 34.44 -7.52
C ARG A 260 -66.85 34.17 -6.60
N PHE A 261 -66.73 33.24 -5.66
CA PHE A 261 -67.87 32.75 -4.87
C PHE A 261 -68.02 33.40 -3.49
N LEU A 262 -66.93 33.79 -2.84
CA LEU A 262 -66.96 34.27 -1.45
C LEU A 262 -66.83 35.80 -1.33
N ILE A 263 -65.92 36.42 -2.09
CA ILE A 263 -65.57 37.84 -1.90
C ILE A 263 -66.26 38.75 -2.95
N LYS A 264 -66.66 38.19 -4.10
CA LYS A 264 -67.24 38.93 -5.25
C LYS A 264 -66.39 40.13 -5.68
N PHE A 265 -65.06 40.03 -5.54
CA PHE A 265 -64.13 41.11 -5.83
C PHE A 265 -63.42 40.87 -7.16
N PHE A 266 -63.91 41.57 -8.20
CA PHE A 266 -63.49 41.39 -9.59
C PHE A 266 -61.98 41.57 -9.83
N LEU A 267 -61.33 42.54 -9.15
CA LEU A 267 -59.90 42.77 -9.31
C LEU A 267 -59.03 41.60 -8.80
N LEU A 268 -59.48 40.89 -7.75
CA LEU A 268 -58.78 39.74 -7.20
C LEU A 268 -58.94 38.53 -8.13
N GLU A 269 -60.10 38.39 -8.77
CA GLU A 269 -60.33 37.39 -9.82
C GLU A 269 -59.39 37.63 -11.02
N VAL A 270 -59.32 38.85 -11.56
CA VAL A 270 -58.42 39.17 -12.69
C VAL A 270 -56.96 38.94 -12.32
N ALA A 271 -56.52 39.37 -11.13
CA ALA A 271 -55.16 39.15 -10.67
C ALA A 271 -54.82 37.65 -10.52
N ALA A 272 -55.76 36.83 -10.01
CA ALA A 272 -55.57 35.40 -9.87
C ALA A 272 -55.49 34.68 -11.24
N TRP A 273 -56.29 35.09 -12.22
CA TRP A 273 -56.21 34.58 -13.59
C TRP A 273 -54.89 34.94 -14.28
N VAL A 274 -54.43 36.18 -14.14
CA VAL A 274 -53.12 36.60 -14.68
C VAL A 274 -51.99 35.79 -14.04
N LEU A 275 -52.02 35.60 -12.71
CA LEU A 275 -51.05 34.77 -12.00
C LEU A 275 -51.09 33.31 -12.46
N PHE A 276 -52.27 32.72 -12.61
CA PHE A 276 -52.43 31.34 -13.09
C PHE A 276 -51.87 31.15 -14.51
N ALA A 277 -52.26 32.02 -15.45
CA ALA A 277 -51.78 31.97 -16.84
C ALA A 277 -50.26 32.19 -16.93
N PHE A 278 -49.72 33.10 -16.12
CA PHE A 278 -48.28 33.30 -15.99
C PHE A 278 -47.57 32.04 -15.49
N LEU A 279 -48.06 31.42 -14.43
CA LEU A 279 -47.47 30.20 -13.86
C LEU A 279 -47.49 29.05 -14.87
N GLU A 280 -48.59 28.83 -15.58
CA GLU A 280 -48.71 27.74 -16.55
C GLU A 280 -47.83 27.98 -17.80
N THR A 281 -47.77 29.22 -18.29
CA THR A 281 -46.98 29.58 -19.48
C THR A 281 -45.48 29.60 -19.17
N TYR A 282 -45.10 30.19 -18.03
CA TYR A 282 -43.70 30.31 -17.62
C TYR A 282 -43.08 28.95 -17.27
N THR A 283 -43.81 28.07 -16.58
CA THR A 283 -43.33 26.72 -16.24
C THR A 283 -43.18 25.83 -17.48
N ARG A 284 -44.08 25.92 -18.46
CA ARG A 284 -43.96 25.14 -19.72
C ARG A 284 -42.81 25.62 -20.61
N LEU A 285 -42.51 26.92 -20.64
CA LEU A 285 -41.45 27.46 -21.50
C LEU A 285 -40.04 27.32 -20.90
N PHE A 286 -39.85 27.60 -19.61
CA PHE A 286 -38.51 27.71 -19.02
C PHE A 286 -38.06 26.47 -18.24
N TRP A 287 -38.98 25.58 -17.87
CA TRP A 287 -38.70 24.40 -17.03
C TRP A 287 -38.77 23.05 -17.78
N SER A 288 -38.71 23.07 -19.12
CA SER A 288 -38.22 21.90 -19.87
C SER A 288 -36.80 21.60 -19.40
N SER A 289 -36.57 20.36 -18.99
CA SER A 289 -35.50 19.84 -18.13
C SER A 289 -34.04 20.13 -18.51
N GLU A 290 -33.77 20.90 -19.57
CA GLU A 290 -32.42 21.12 -20.11
C GLU A 290 -31.80 22.49 -19.76
N SER A 291 -32.59 23.55 -19.57
CA SER A 291 -32.04 24.92 -19.48
C SER A 291 -31.38 25.27 -18.12
N LEU A 292 -31.71 24.52 -17.06
CA LEU A 292 -31.29 24.81 -15.68
C LEU A 292 -30.10 23.95 -15.21
N TYR A 293 -29.75 22.88 -15.95
CA TYR A 293 -28.73 21.90 -15.52
C TYR A 293 -27.35 22.07 -16.17
N TYR A 294 -27.21 22.90 -17.21
CA TYR A 294 -25.90 23.11 -17.87
C TYR A 294 -25.05 24.24 -17.29
N LYS A 295 -25.48 24.87 -16.18
CA LYS A 295 -24.74 25.96 -15.52
C LYS A 295 -23.93 25.52 -14.28
N SER A 296 -23.27 24.37 -14.30
CA SER A 296 -22.27 24.05 -13.27
C SER A 296 -21.25 22.96 -13.67
N THR A 297 -20.65 23.09 -14.85
CA THR A 297 -19.37 22.39 -15.15
C THR A 297 -18.37 23.39 -15.70
N THR A 298 -17.89 24.29 -14.84
CA THR A 298 -16.55 24.85 -14.96
C THR A 298 -15.69 24.22 -13.86
N PRO A 299 -14.66 23.43 -14.19
CA PRO A 299 -13.65 23.08 -13.21
C PRO A 299 -12.85 24.35 -12.92
N SER A 300 -12.91 24.83 -11.68
CA SER A 300 -11.93 25.77 -11.14
C SER A 300 -10.59 25.03 -11.00
N GLY A 301 -9.82 25.05 -12.08
CA GLY A 301 -8.41 24.67 -12.11
C GLY A 301 -7.57 25.89 -12.48
N THR A 302 -7.02 26.52 -11.45
CA THR A 302 -5.73 27.23 -11.46
C THR A 302 -5.03 26.84 -10.19
#